data_AF-A0A167WJS9-F1
#
_entry.id   AF-A0A167WJS9-F1
#
_cell.length_a   1.000
_cell.length_b   1.000
_cell.length_c   1.000
_cell.angle_alpha   90.00
_cell.angle_beta   90.00
_cell.angle_gamma   90.00
#
_symmetry.space_group_name_H-M   'P 1'
#
loop_
_entity.id
_entity.type
_entity.pdbx_description
1 polymer ?
#
loop_
_entity_poly.entity_id
_entity_poly.type
_entity_poly.pdbx_seq_one_letter_code
_entity_poly.pdbx_strand_id
1 'polypeptide(L)'
;MVLLVTTDRILAAFEVIPAARREELDLPTTLEARGPIAHEQLIRLARCLQTDTEYKEHVSHSPTVLSSLLRGTKVYVPPPPKKPEPSAEYLASKARLLAATEQESYNRLLNPNYQPNPDHADPHTSPYTTDGHVEEDTLTISLVSSIFISVLVTGFSVYAALTKFPTSQILASEAVKVLLGLFAALSVAVAESFLYWTYLGKVDRARVKERRLREKKVVIGAVGEENRAVDEGVGVGAEKEEIWGKGVNGGVRRRVREKWEKGRDGEDVGSL
;
A
#
# COMPACT_ATOMS: atom_id res chain seq x y z
N MET A 1 1.81 -28.38 18.79
CA MET A 1 1.72 -27.88 20.18
C MET A 1 1.64 -26.37 20.12
N VAL A 2 0.62 -25.75 20.72
CA VAL A 2 0.44 -24.29 20.71
C VAL A 2 1.26 -23.67 21.83
N LEU A 3 2.09 -22.69 21.49
CA LEU A 3 2.86 -21.91 22.46
C LEU A 3 2.12 -20.63 22.80
N LEU A 4 2.07 -20.29 24.08
CA LEU A 4 1.44 -19.10 24.63
C LEU A 4 2.53 -18.19 25.21
N VAL A 5 2.28 -16.90 25.22
CA VAL A 5 3.15 -15.89 25.85
C VAL A 5 2.95 -15.96 27.36
N THR A 6 4.05 -16.10 28.11
CA THR A 6 4.03 -16.07 29.57
C THR A 6 3.63 -14.69 30.09
N THR A 7 2.76 -14.68 31.10
CA THR A 7 2.24 -13.47 31.76
C THR A 7 2.70 -13.43 33.21
N ASP A 8 2.66 -12.25 33.83
CA ASP A 8 3.08 -12.06 35.24
C ASP A 8 2.28 -12.95 36.21
N ARG A 9 1.03 -13.27 35.86
CA ARG A 9 0.19 -14.21 36.63
C ARG A 9 0.72 -15.63 36.58
N ILE A 10 1.19 -16.06 35.42
CA ILE A 10 1.79 -17.38 35.24
C ILE A 10 3.13 -17.44 35.98
N LEU A 11 3.92 -16.35 35.96
CA LEU A 11 5.18 -16.24 36.70
C LEU A 11 4.95 -16.32 38.22
N ALA A 12 4.02 -15.52 38.76
CA ALA A 12 3.67 -15.55 40.17
C ALA A 12 3.18 -16.95 40.61
N ALA A 13 2.34 -17.58 39.79
CA ALA A 13 1.85 -18.93 40.06
C ALA A 13 2.95 -20.01 39.96
N PHE A 14 3.96 -19.80 39.12
CA PHE A 14 5.12 -20.68 39.00
C PHE A 14 6.08 -20.55 40.20
N GLU A 15 6.25 -19.35 40.74
CA GLU A 15 7.09 -19.09 41.91
C GLU A 15 6.58 -19.79 43.18
N VAL A 16 5.26 -19.90 43.34
CA VAL A 16 4.62 -20.58 44.49
C VAL A 16 4.94 -22.08 44.54
N ILE A 17 5.27 -22.72 43.41
CA ILE A 17 5.50 -24.16 43.34
C ILE A 17 6.97 -24.49 43.67
N PRO A 18 7.27 -25.40 44.62
CA PRO A 18 8.63 -25.83 44.94
C PRO A 18 9.34 -26.54 43.76
N ALA A 19 10.66 -26.39 43.65
CA ALA A 19 11.46 -26.93 42.53
C ALA A 19 11.29 -28.46 42.32
N ALA A 20 11.10 -29.23 43.39
CA ALA A 20 10.88 -30.68 43.31
C ALA A 20 9.61 -31.06 42.51
N ARG A 21 8.53 -30.27 42.63
CA ARG A 21 7.28 -30.48 41.86
C ARG A 21 7.42 -29.99 40.41
N ARG A 22 8.39 -29.13 40.10
CA ARG A 22 8.59 -28.59 38.74
C ARG A 22 9.19 -29.65 37.82
N GLU A 23 10.11 -30.45 38.34
CA GLU A 23 10.74 -31.56 37.62
C GLU A 23 9.75 -32.71 37.36
N GLU A 24 8.87 -33.01 38.31
CA GLU A 24 7.83 -34.03 38.17
C GLU A 24 6.76 -33.68 37.10
N LEU A 25 6.54 -32.38 36.86
CA LEU A 25 5.50 -31.88 35.95
C LEU A 25 5.98 -31.57 34.51
N ASP A 26 7.25 -31.82 34.19
CA ASP A 26 7.93 -31.38 32.96
C ASP A 26 7.82 -29.86 32.71
N LEU A 27 7.90 -29.06 33.77
CA LEU A 27 7.91 -27.61 33.67
C LEU A 27 9.34 -27.11 33.37
N PRO A 28 9.51 -26.08 32.53
CA PRO A 28 10.82 -25.55 32.23
C PRO A 28 11.46 -24.95 33.50
N THR A 29 12.75 -25.20 33.69
CA THR A 29 13.51 -24.85 34.91
C THR A 29 13.55 -23.33 35.16
N THR A 30 13.42 -22.53 34.11
CA THR A 30 13.37 -21.06 34.15
C THR A 30 12.34 -20.54 33.17
N LEU A 31 11.37 -19.76 33.67
CA LEU A 31 10.33 -19.12 32.86
C LEU A 31 10.70 -17.64 32.66
N GLU A 32 10.96 -17.24 31.42
CA GLU A 32 11.24 -15.83 31.11
C GLU A 32 9.94 -15.04 30.93
N ALA A 33 9.96 -13.76 31.31
CA ALA A 33 8.84 -12.85 31.07
C ALA A 33 8.61 -12.67 29.56
N ARG A 34 7.38 -12.97 29.10
CA ARG A 34 6.97 -13.04 27.68
C ARG A 34 7.62 -14.15 26.84
N GLY A 35 8.24 -15.14 27.47
CA GLY A 35 8.71 -16.35 26.81
C GLY A 35 7.59 -17.26 26.31
N PRO A 36 7.93 -18.32 25.57
CA PRO A 36 6.98 -19.35 25.14
C PRO A 36 6.69 -20.36 26.26
N ILE A 37 5.41 -20.63 26.53
CA ILE A 37 4.97 -21.74 27.39
C ILE A 37 3.99 -22.63 26.62
N ALA A 38 4.13 -23.95 26.72
CA ALA A 38 3.20 -24.86 26.07
C ALA A 38 1.86 -24.88 26.81
N HIS A 39 0.76 -24.94 26.06
CA HIS A 39 -0.58 -25.02 26.66
C HIS A 39 -0.75 -26.21 27.63
N GLU A 40 -0.17 -27.37 27.30
CA GLU A 40 -0.18 -28.56 28.17
C GLU A 40 0.49 -28.32 29.53
N GLN A 41 1.60 -27.55 29.55
CA GLN A 41 2.31 -27.19 30.78
C GLN A 41 1.46 -26.30 31.68
N LEU A 42 0.69 -25.37 31.08
CA LEU A 42 -0.27 -24.54 31.82
C LEU A 42 -1.42 -25.36 32.41
N ILE A 43 -1.90 -26.39 31.71
CA ILE A 43 -2.94 -27.29 32.23
C ILE A 43 -2.41 -28.06 33.44
N ARG A 44 -1.18 -28.60 33.37
CA ARG A 44 -0.56 -29.32 34.49
C ARG A 44 -0.34 -28.41 35.70
N LEU A 45 0.17 -27.20 35.47
CA LEU A 45 0.34 -26.17 36.49
C LEU A 45 -1.01 -25.82 37.14
N ALA A 46 -2.06 -25.63 36.34
CA ALA A 46 -3.40 -25.33 36.87
C ALA A 46 -4.01 -26.48 37.69
N ARG A 47 -3.71 -27.75 37.37
CA ARG A 47 -4.13 -28.90 38.19
C ARG A 47 -3.39 -28.96 39.52
N CYS A 48 -2.08 -28.70 39.51
CA CYS A 48 -1.28 -28.66 40.74
C CYS A 48 -1.77 -27.57 41.71
N LEU A 49 -2.06 -26.37 41.19
CA LEU A 49 -2.58 -25.27 42.00
C LEU A 49 -4.03 -25.47 42.49
N GLN A 50 -4.79 -26.37 41.85
CA GLN A 50 -6.10 -26.77 42.37
C GLN A 50 -6.01 -27.68 43.58
N THR A 51 -4.89 -28.43 43.73
CA THR A 51 -4.68 -29.33 44.86
C THR A 51 -4.07 -28.65 46.08
N ASP A 52 -3.45 -27.48 45.93
CA ASP A 52 -2.93 -26.69 47.06
C ASP A 52 -4.04 -25.84 47.70
N THR A 53 -4.29 -26.08 49.01
CA THR A 53 -5.33 -25.40 49.79
C THR A 53 -5.02 -23.92 50.04
N GLU A 54 -3.74 -23.54 50.17
CA GLU A 54 -3.30 -22.15 50.39
C GLU A 54 -3.57 -21.26 49.16
N TYR A 55 -3.39 -21.79 47.95
CA TYR A 55 -3.64 -21.03 46.73
C TYR A 55 -5.15 -20.80 46.50
N LYS A 56 -6.00 -21.72 46.96
CA LYS A 56 -7.45 -21.66 46.81
C LYS A 56 -8.08 -20.54 47.65
N GLU A 57 -7.52 -20.24 48.82
CA GLU A 57 -8.04 -19.21 49.74
C GLU A 57 -7.88 -17.80 49.17
N HIS A 58 -6.81 -17.56 48.40
CA HIS A 58 -6.53 -16.28 47.74
C HIS A 58 -7.37 -16.00 46.49
N VAL A 59 -8.04 -17.01 45.93
CA VAL A 59 -8.86 -16.91 44.70
C VAL A 59 -10.35 -17.14 45.04
N SER A 60 -10.81 -16.61 46.17
CA SER A 60 -12.15 -16.82 46.72
C SER A 60 -13.31 -16.22 45.90
N HIS A 61 -13.04 -15.56 44.77
CA HIS A 61 -14.07 -15.05 43.86
C HIS A 61 -13.66 -15.25 42.40
N SER A 62 -14.44 -16.05 41.65
CA SER A 62 -14.43 -16.20 40.17
C SER A 62 -13.52 -17.31 39.58
N PRO A 63 -13.55 -17.55 38.24
CA PRO A 63 -13.61 -18.86 37.54
C PRO A 63 -12.40 -19.79 37.72
N THR A 64 -12.52 -21.04 37.24
CA THR A 64 -11.52 -22.13 37.35
C THR A 64 -10.07 -21.64 37.27
N VAL A 65 -9.16 -22.17 38.10
CA VAL A 65 -7.74 -21.71 38.19
C VAL A 65 -7.07 -21.56 36.82
N LEU A 66 -7.33 -22.49 35.90
CA LEU A 66 -6.85 -22.44 34.51
C LEU A 66 -7.32 -21.18 33.77
N SER A 67 -8.59 -20.81 33.89
CA SER A 67 -9.14 -19.61 33.24
C SER A 67 -8.50 -18.32 33.77
N SER A 68 -8.08 -18.29 35.04
CA SER A 68 -7.37 -17.16 35.63
C SER A 68 -5.96 -16.98 35.04
N LEU A 69 -5.29 -18.10 34.75
CA LEU A 69 -3.94 -18.17 34.16
C LEU A 69 -3.95 -17.88 32.65
N LEU A 70 -4.98 -18.33 31.94
CA LEU A 70 -5.14 -18.07 30.51
C LEU A 70 -5.54 -16.61 30.20
N ARG A 71 -6.03 -15.86 31.21
CA ARG A 71 -6.49 -14.49 31.02
C ARG A 71 -5.33 -13.59 30.62
N GLY A 72 -5.42 -13.03 29.41
CA GLY A 72 -4.39 -12.15 28.85
C GLY A 72 -3.22 -12.88 28.17
N THR A 73 -3.25 -14.22 28.09
CA THR A 73 -2.30 -14.96 27.27
C THR A 73 -2.58 -14.73 25.78
N LYS A 74 -1.50 -14.67 24.99
CA LYS A 74 -1.56 -14.55 23.54
C LYS A 74 -0.79 -15.71 22.92
N VAL A 75 -1.11 -16.08 21.69
CA VAL A 75 -0.31 -17.06 20.95
C VAL A 75 1.09 -16.50 20.75
N TYR A 76 2.11 -17.27 21.14
CA TYR A 76 3.51 -16.91 20.93
C TYR A 76 3.84 -17.06 19.46
N VAL A 77 4.23 -15.96 18.82
CA VAL A 77 4.76 -15.93 17.47
C VAL A 77 6.26 -15.67 17.61
N PRO A 78 7.14 -16.59 17.14
CA PRO A 78 8.57 -16.38 17.25
C PRO A 78 8.98 -15.09 16.52
N PRO A 79 10.00 -14.37 17.02
CA PRO A 79 10.51 -13.21 16.33
C PRO A 79 10.90 -13.61 14.89
N PRO A 80 10.61 -12.77 13.90
CA PRO A 80 10.97 -13.07 12.52
C PRO A 80 12.48 -13.34 12.44
N PRO A 81 12.91 -14.31 11.63
CA PRO A 81 14.32 -14.62 11.47
C PRO A 81 15.09 -13.35 11.09
N LYS A 82 16.32 -13.22 11.59
CA LYS A 82 17.20 -12.11 11.21
C LYS A 82 17.34 -12.12 9.69
N LYS A 83 17.13 -10.95 9.07
CA LYS A 83 17.27 -10.81 7.62
C LYS A 83 18.69 -11.25 7.22
N PRO A 84 18.85 -11.99 6.12
CA PRO A 84 20.17 -12.35 5.64
C PRO A 84 20.97 -11.08 5.38
N GLU A 85 22.26 -11.13 5.67
CA GLU A 85 23.18 -10.05 5.34
C GLU A 85 23.19 -9.87 3.80
N PRO A 86 23.19 -8.62 3.31
CA PRO A 86 23.23 -8.37 1.87
C PRO A 86 24.50 -8.96 1.26
N SER A 87 24.39 -9.56 0.07
CA SER A 87 25.56 -10.08 -0.64
C SER A 87 26.56 -8.97 -0.99
N ALA A 88 27.85 -9.29 -0.98
CA ALA A 88 28.90 -8.33 -1.33
C ALA A 88 28.74 -7.78 -2.77
N GLU A 89 28.25 -8.62 -3.69
CA GLU A 89 27.92 -8.21 -5.06
C GLU A 89 26.83 -7.14 -5.10
N TYR A 90 25.80 -7.27 -4.27
CA TYR A 90 24.72 -6.28 -4.18
C TYR A 90 25.23 -4.95 -3.61
N LEU A 91 26.13 -4.99 -2.62
CA LEU A 91 26.74 -3.77 -2.09
C LEU A 91 27.63 -3.09 -3.13
N ALA A 92 28.40 -3.86 -3.89
CA ALA A 92 29.24 -3.35 -4.97
C ALA A 92 28.42 -2.71 -6.09
N SER A 93 27.32 -3.35 -6.52
CA SER A 93 26.44 -2.79 -7.56
C SER A 93 25.71 -1.54 -7.07
N LYS A 94 25.22 -1.54 -5.82
CA LYS A 94 24.61 -0.37 -5.20
C LYS A 94 25.57 0.80 -5.08
N ALA A 95 26.80 0.55 -4.62
CA ALA A 95 27.84 1.59 -4.52
C ALA A 95 28.19 2.17 -5.89
N ARG A 96 28.27 1.33 -6.93
CA ARG A 96 28.50 1.77 -8.31
C ARG A 96 27.37 2.67 -8.82
N LEU A 97 26.10 2.32 -8.59
CA LEU A 97 24.95 3.13 -9.02
C LEU A 97 24.90 4.47 -8.26
N LEU A 98 25.21 4.46 -6.96
CA LEU A 98 25.28 5.70 -6.18
C LEU A 98 26.41 6.61 -6.67
N ALA A 99 27.59 6.06 -6.94
CA ALA A 99 28.71 6.83 -7.46
C ALA A 99 28.39 7.44 -8.85
N ALA A 100 27.69 6.70 -9.71
CA ALA A 100 27.26 7.21 -11.02
C ALA A 100 26.27 8.37 -10.88
N THR A 101 25.27 8.24 -10.01
CA THR A 101 24.28 9.31 -9.79
C THR A 101 24.89 10.55 -9.13
N GLU A 102 25.83 10.36 -8.20
CA GLU A 102 26.58 11.47 -7.59
C GLU A 102 27.43 12.20 -8.63
N GLN A 103 28.13 11.47 -9.51
CA GLN A 103 28.92 12.07 -10.58
C GLN A 103 28.06 12.90 -11.53
N GLU A 104 26.89 12.39 -11.92
CA GLU A 104 25.94 13.14 -12.76
C GLU A 104 25.43 14.40 -12.06
N SER A 105 25.12 14.30 -10.76
CA SER A 105 24.68 15.44 -9.97
C SER A 105 25.76 16.52 -9.89
N TYR A 106 27.03 16.12 -9.72
CA TYR A 106 28.17 17.02 -9.69
C TYR A 106 28.41 17.68 -11.05
N ASN A 107 28.35 16.91 -12.14
CA ASN A 107 28.48 17.42 -13.50
C ASN A 107 27.40 18.47 -13.83
N ARG A 108 26.18 18.29 -13.32
CA ARG A 108 25.07 19.27 -13.47
C ARG A 108 25.36 20.58 -12.74
N LEU A 109 26.00 20.53 -11.58
CA LEU A 109 26.36 21.73 -10.83
C LEU A 109 27.51 22.50 -11.49
N LEU A 110 28.47 21.78 -12.08
CA LEU A 110 29.59 22.39 -12.79
C LEU A 110 29.19 22.99 -14.13
N ASN A 111 28.28 22.33 -14.86
CA ASN A 111 27.89 22.71 -16.20
C ASN A 111 26.38 23.00 -16.22
N PRO A 112 25.94 24.28 -16.24
CA PRO A 112 24.52 24.62 -16.25
C PRO A 112 23.79 24.15 -17.52
N ASN A 113 24.54 23.87 -18.60
CA ASN A 113 24.04 23.32 -19.86
C ASN A 113 24.25 21.79 -19.98
N TYR A 114 24.54 21.09 -18.88
CA TYR A 114 24.72 19.64 -18.88
C TYR A 114 23.42 18.93 -19.25
N GLN A 115 23.40 18.28 -20.41
CA GLN A 115 22.34 17.37 -20.79
C GLN A 115 22.73 15.94 -20.37
N PRO A 116 21.89 15.23 -19.59
CA PRO A 116 22.13 13.83 -19.24
C PRO A 116 22.21 12.98 -20.50
N ASN A 117 23.12 11.99 -20.52
CA ASN A 117 23.23 11.05 -21.62
C ASN A 117 21.96 10.17 -21.68
N PRO A 118 21.21 10.11 -22.79
CA PRO A 118 19.95 9.37 -22.88
C PRO A 118 20.06 7.86 -22.60
N ASP A 119 21.25 7.27 -22.80
CA ASP A 119 21.48 5.83 -22.57
C ASP A 119 21.44 5.44 -21.08
N HIS A 120 21.58 6.41 -20.17
CA HIS A 120 21.55 6.20 -18.71
C HIS A 120 20.30 6.81 -18.07
N ALA A 121 19.36 7.31 -18.88
CA ALA A 121 18.10 7.81 -18.38
C ALA A 121 17.26 6.66 -17.82
N ASP A 122 17.07 6.68 -16.51
CA ASP A 122 16.28 5.71 -15.76
C ASP A 122 14.84 5.73 -16.32
N PRO A 123 14.31 4.63 -16.90
CA PRO A 123 12.98 4.60 -17.52
C PRO A 123 11.82 4.82 -16.54
N HIS A 124 12.12 4.88 -15.24
CA HIS A 124 11.18 5.17 -14.15
C HIS A 124 11.40 6.52 -13.49
N THR A 125 12.46 7.27 -13.86
CA THR A 125 12.57 8.68 -13.47
C THR A 125 11.60 9.46 -14.34
N SER A 126 10.54 9.98 -13.70
CA SER A 126 9.55 10.82 -14.35
C SER A 126 10.25 11.90 -15.20
N PRO A 127 9.92 12.01 -16.49
CA PRO A 127 10.52 12.97 -17.40
C PRO A 127 9.91 14.36 -17.16
N TYR A 128 9.90 14.84 -15.92
CA TYR A 128 9.78 16.26 -15.64
C TYR A 128 11.10 16.94 -16.03
N THR A 129 11.41 16.89 -17.32
CA THR A 129 12.20 17.92 -17.97
C THR A 129 11.31 19.17 -18.02
N THR A 130 11.94 20.32 -17.83
CA THR A 130 11.30 21.64 -17.67
C THR A 130 10.39 22.02 -18.85
N ASP A 131 10.51 21.34 -19.99
CA ASP A 131 9.70 21.54 -21.18
C ASP A 131 8.87 20.28 -21.44
N GLY A 132 7.55 20.35 -21.21
CA GLY A 132 6.59 19.24 -21.33
C GLY A 132 6.40 18.64 -22.73
N HIS A 133 7.38 18.78 -23.63
CA HIS A 133 7.31 18.41 -25.04
C HIS A 133 7.46 16.91 -25.29
N VAL A 134 8.19 16.16 -24.44
CA VAL A 134 8.55 14.76 -24.74
C VAL A 134 7.43 13.76 -24.41
N GLU A 135 6.58 14.05 -23.42
CA GLU A 135 5.42 13.21 -23.11
C GLU A 135 4.34 13.32 -24.20
N GLU A 136 4.13 14.52 -24.76
CA GLU A 136 3.12 14.74 -25.79
C GLU A 136 3.45 13.98 -27.08
N ASP A 137 4.72 13.97 -27.51
CA ASP A 137 5.12 13.34 -28.78
C ASP A 137 5.03 11.79 -28.75
N THR A 138 5.33 11.17 -27.61
CA THR A 138 5.24 9.70 -27.48
C THR A 138 3.80 9.22 -27.26
N LEU A 139 3.01 9.95 -26.46
CA LEU A 139 1.58 9.70 -26.30
C LEU A 139 0.83 9.89 -27.62
N THR A 140 1.18 10.91 -28.40
CA THR A 140 0.57 11.15 -29.73
C THR A 140 0.97 10.08 -30.75
N ILE A 141 2.24 9.66 -30.80
CA ILE A 141 2.67 8.56 -31.70
C ILE A 141 1.95 7.26 -31.35
N SER A 142 1.88 6.90 -30.07
CA SER A 142 1.17 5.69 -29.63
C SER A 142 -0.33 5.78 -29.94
N LEU A 143 -0.96 6.93 -29.69
CA LEU A 143 -2.38 7.16 -29.94
C LEU A 143 -2.73 7.07 -31.42
N VAL A 144 -1.97 7.76 -32.28
CA VAL A 144 -2.19 7.73 -33.73
C VAL A 144 -2.01 6.31 -34.25
N SER A 145 -1.01 5.58 -33.75
CA SER A 145 -0.81 4.17 -34.13
C SER A 145 -1.97 3.26 -33.69
N SER A 146 -2.53 3.48 -32.50
CA SER A 146 -3.66 2.71 -31.97
C SER A 146 -4.92 2.92 -32.79
N ILE A 147 -5.26 4.19 -33.08
CA ILE A 147 -6.42 4.55 -33.90
C ILE A 147 -6.24 4.06 -35.34
N PHE A 148 -5.04 4.12 -35.87
CA PHE A 148 -4.75 3.61 -37.21
C PHE A 148 -4.96 2.09 -37.31
N ILE A 149 -4.47 1.34 -36.32
CA ILE A 149 -4.61 -0.13 -36.27
C ILE A 149 -6.09 -0.52 -36.09
N SER A 150 -6.84 0.16 -35.23
CA SER A 150 -8.27 -0.13 -35.01
C SER A 150 -9.08 0.09 -36.29
N VAL A 151 -8.88 1.22 -36.98
CA VAL A 151 -9.55 1.56 -38.25
C VAL A 151 -9.24 0.54 -39.34
N LEU A 152 -7.97 0.13 -39.48
CA LEU A 152 -7.57 -0.87 -40.46
C LEU A 152 -8.18 -2.25 -40.17
N VAL A 153 -8.13 -2.70 -38.92
CA VAL A 153 -8.65 -4.02 -38.52
C VAL A 153 -10.17 -4.04 -38.64
N THR A 154 -10.89 -3.00 -38.19
CA THR A 154 -12.34 -2.91 -38.32
C THR A 154 -12.77 -2.82 -39.78
N GLY A 155 -12.13 -1.97 -40.59
CA GLY A 155 -12.45 -1.82 -42.00
C GLY A 155 -12.24 -3.12 -42.79
N PHE A 156 -11.09 -3.79 -42.58
CA PHE A 156 -10.79 -5.07 -43.21
C PHE A 156 -11.68 -6.20 -42.70
N SER A 157 -12.00 -6.22 -41.39
CA SER A 157 -12.89 -7.22 -40.80
C SER A 157 -14.31 -7.15 -41.36
N VAL A 158 -14.88 -5.94 -41.47
CA VAL A 158 -16.21 -5.74 -42.05
C VAL A 158 -16.23 -6.11 -43.53
N TYR A 159 -15.20 -5.73 -44.30
CA TYR A 159 -15.07 -6.13 -45.70
C TYR A 159 -14.92 -7.66 -45.86
N ALA A 160 -14.10 -8.30 -45.04
CA ALA A 160 -13.93 -9.75 -45.04
C ALA A 160 -15.23 -10.47 -44.66
N ALA A 161 -15.98 -9.96 -43.68
CA ALA A 161 -17.29 -10.51 -43.32
C ALA A 161 -18.30 -10.41 -44.47
N LEU A 162 -18.40 -9.24 -45.12
CA LEU A 162 -19.33 -9.01 -46.25
C LEU A 162 -18.93 -9.74 -47.54
N THR A 163 -17.70 -10.24 -47.64
CA THR A 163 -17.23 -11.07 -48.76
C THR A 163 -17.36 -12.56 -48.49
N LYS A 164 -17.22 -13.00 -47.22
CA LYS A 164 -17.33 -14.42 -46.83
C LYS A 164 -18.78 -14.88 -46.59
N PHE A 165 -19.68 -13.99 -46.19
CA PHE A 165 -21.08 -14.32 -45.98
C PHE A 165 -21.96 -13.89 -47.19
N PRO A 166 -22.89 -14.75 -47.64
CA PRO A 166 -23.81 -14.40 -48.73
C PRO A 166 -24.79 -13.34 -48.24
N THR A 167 -24.58 -12.09 -48.64
CA THR A 167 -25.46 -10.96 -48.31
C THR A 167 -26.53 -10.74 -49.39
N SER A 168 -27.64 -10.11 -49.02
CA SER A 168 -28.77 -9.79 -49.92
C SER A 168 -28.33 -9.02 -51.18
N GLN A 169 -29.09 -9.15 -52.27
CA GLN A 169 -28.76 -8.61 -53.61
C GLN A 169 -28.38 -7.12 -53.64
N ILE A 170 -28.83 -6.33 -52.67
CA ILE A 170 -28.53 -4.88 -52.54
C ILE A 170 -27.11 -4.63 -51.99
N LEU A 171 -26.58 -5.55 -51.19
CA LEU A 171 -25.22 -5.53 -50.62
C LEU A 171 -24.20 -6.28 -51.49
N ALA A 172 -24.62 -6.76 -52.67
CA ALA A 172 -23.77 -7.52 -53.58
C ALA A 172 -22.73 -6.64 -54.31
N SER A 173 -22.97 -5.32 -54.42
CA SER A 173 -22.05 -4.38 -55.07
C SER A 173 -20.78 -4.20 -54.25
N GLU A 174 -19.61 -4.36 -54.89
CA GLU A 174 -18.30 -4.18 -54.28
C GLU A 174 -18.13 -2.79 -53.66
N ALA A 175 -18.66 -1.76 -54.33
CA ALA A 175 -18.62 -0.38 -53.84
C ALA A 175 -19.39 -0.21 -52.51
N VAL A 176 -20.53 -0.90 -52.36
CA VAL A 176 -21.35 -0.83 -51.14
C VAL A 176 -20.65 -1.50 -49.97
N LYS A 177 -19.93 -2.60 -50.21
CA LYS A 177 -19.15 -3.31 -49.18
C LYS A 177 -18.00 -2.45 -48.67
N VAL A 178 -17.30 -1.77 -49.57
CA VAL A 178 -16.20 -0.84 -49.21
C VAL A 178 -16.74 0.37 -48.44
N LEU A 179 -17.87 0.95 -48.88
CA LEU A 179 -18.49 2.10 -48.22
C LEU A 179 -18.95 1.75 -46.81
N LEU A 180 -19.56 0.56 -46.62
CA LEU A 180 -19.99 0.10 -45.30
C LEU A 180 -18.81 -0.20 -44.36
N GLY A 181 -17.72 -0.77 -44.89
CA GLY A 181 -16.48 -0.97 -44.14
C GLY A 181 -15.82 0.35 -43.73
N LEU A 182 -15.77 1.34 -44.63
CA LEU A 182 -15.27 2.68 -44.32
C LEU A 182 -16.12 3.39 -43.27
N PHE A 183 -17.45 3.27 -43.36
CA PHE A 183 -18.35 3.89 -42.39
C PHE A 183 -18.22 3.27 -40.99
N ALA A 184 -18.07 1.94 -40.92
CA ALA A 184 -17.81 1.23 -39.67
C ALA A 184 -16.47 1.64 -39.06
N ALA A 185 -15.41 1.72 -39.87
CA ALA A 185 -14.09 2.14 -39.42
C ALA A 185 -14.07 3.61 -38.96
N LEU A 186 -14.74 4.51 -39.68
CA LEU A 186 -14.89 5.92 -39.30
C LEU A 186 -15.63 6.07 -37.96
N SER A 187 -16.68 5.28 -37.74
CA SER A 187 -17.44 5.30 -36.48
C SER A 187 -16.58 4.89 -35.29
N VAL A 188 -15.71 3.88 -35.47
CA VAL A 188 -14.75 3.46 -34.44
C VAL A 188 -13.71 4.55 -34.16
N ALA A 189 -13.16 5.19 -35.20
CA ALA A 189 -12.21 6.29 -35.02
C ALA A 189 -12.80 7.46 -34.19
N VAL A 190 -14.07 7.80 -34.43
CA VAL A 190 -14.79 8.83 -33.66
C VAL A 190 -14.98 8.39 -32.21
N ALA A 191 -15.36 7.13 -31.97
CA ALA A 191 -15.54 6.60 -30.62
C ALA A 191 -14.24 6.63 -29.80
N GLU A 192 -13.12 6.22 -30.40
CA GLU A 192 -11.81 6.23 -29.75
C GLU A 192 -11.33 7.66 -29.45
N SER A 193 -11.52 8.58 -30.40
CA SER A 193 -11.21 10.01 -30.22
C SER A 193 -12.00 10.61 -29.06
N PHE A 194 -13.27 10.25 -28.93
CA PHE A 194 -14.12 10.71 -27.83
C PHE A 194 -13.66 10.14 -26.49
N LEU A 195 -13.29 8.85 -26.43
CA LEU A 195 -12.77 8.24 -25.21
C LEU A 195 -11.51 8.98 -24.71
N TYR A 196 -10.60 9.31 -25.63
CA TYR A 196 -9.42 10.11 -25.31
C TYR A 196 -9.75 11.52 -24.82
N TRP A 197 -10.68 12.21 -25.49
CA TRP A 197 -11.10 13.54 -25.06
C TRP A 197 -11.67 13.53 -23.63
N THR A 198 -12.49 12.53 -23.30
CA THR A 198 -13.01 12.35 -21.93
C THR A 198 -11.91 12.00 -20.93
N TYR A 199 -10.87 11.28 -21.35
CA TYR A 199 -9.71 10.94 -20.53
C TYR A 199 -8.87 12.19 -20.21
N LEU A 200 -8.54 13.01 -21.21
CA LEU A 200 -7.83 14.29 -21.01
C LEU A 200 -8.57 15.18 -20.02
N GLY A 201 -9.89 15.33 -20.21
CA GLY A 201 -10.71 16.11 -19.30
C GLY A 201 -10.75 15.56 -17.86
N LYS A 202 -10.44 14.29 -17.62
CA LYS A 202 -10.30 13.71 -16.27
C LYS A 202 -8.90 13.93 -15.70
N VAL A 203 -7.86 13.74 -16.51
CA VAL A 203 -6.47 13.97 -16.11
C VAL A 203 -6.24 15.45 -15.78
N ASP A 204 -6.76 16.36 -16.60
CA ASP A 204 -6.67 17.81 -16.37
C ASP A 204 -7.35 18.20 -15.06
N ARG A 205 -8.54 17.65 -14.80
CA ARG A 205 -9.26 17.86 -13.53
C ARG A 205 -8.48 17.34 -12.33
N ALA A 206 -7.80 16.19 -12.46
CA ALA A 206 -6.94 15.66 -11.42
C ALA A 206 -5.70 16.53 -11.19
N ARG A 207 -5.04 16.99 -12.27
CA ARG A 207 -3.87 17.88 -12.20
C ARG A 207 -4.21 19.24 -11.58
N VAL A 208 -5.38 19.81 -11.89
CA VAL A 208 -5.83 21.06 -11.26
C VAL A 208 -6.07 20.86 -9.76
N LYS A 209 -6.61 19.71 -9.37
CA LYS A 209 -6.83 19.38 -7.94
C LYS A 209 -5.51 19.16 -7.20
N GLU A 210 -4.54 18.49 -7.82
CA GLU A 210 -3.20 18.28 -7.27
C GLU A 210 -2.41 19.58 -7.16
N ARG A 211 -2.42 20.43 -8.19
CA ARG A 211 -1.77 21.76 -8.16
C ARG A 211 -2.35 22.68 -7.08
N ARG A 212 -3.63 22.54 -6.74
CA ARG A 212 -4.26 23.27 -5.62
C ARG A 212 -3.77 22.79 -4.25
N LEU A 213 -3.37 21.52 -4.14
CA LEU A 213 -2.80 20.94 -2.93
C LEU A 213 -1.27 21.14 -2.92
N ARG A 214 -0.81 22.40 -2.84
CA ARG A 214 0.61 22.67 -2.58
C ARG A 214 0.94 22.32 -1.13
N GLU A 215 1.66 21.21 -0.93
CA GLU A 215 2.21 20.84 0.38
C GLU A 215 3.15 21.95 0.90
N LYS A 216 2.72 22.68 1.93
CA LYS A 216 3.64 23.50 2.74
C LYS A 216 4.44 22.56 3.63
N LYS A 217 5.61 22.15 3.17
CA LYS A 217 6.60 21.48 4.02
C LYS A 217 7.15 22.50 5.01
N VAL A 218 6.60 22.52 6.22
CA VAL A 218 7.21 23.21 7.35
C VAL A 218 8.38 22.36 7.80
N VAL A 219 9.60 22.88 7.61
CA VAL A 219 10.81 22.29 8.17
C VAL A 219 10.70 22.43 9.68
N ILE A 220 10.39 21.32 10.37
CA ILE A 220 10.51 21.27 11.83
C ILE A 220 12.01 21.27 12.10
N GLY A 221 12.50 22.41 12.58
CA GLY A 221 13.88 22.61 12.98
C GLY A 221 14.32 21.59 14.03
N ALA A 222 15.64 21.35 14.06
CA ALA A 222 16.27 20.44 15.00
C ALA A 222 15.84 20.77 16.44
N VAL A 223 15.40 19.74 17.16
CA VAL A 223 15.01 19.83 18.57
C VAL A 223 16.27 20.08 19.40
N GLY A 224 16.38 21.27 19.98
CA GLY A 224 17.33 21.58 21.03
C GLY A 224 17.74 23.05 21.11
N GLU A 225 16.85 23.94 21.57
CA GLU A 225 17.20 25.00 22.54
C GLU A 225 15.96 25.77 23.00
N GLU A 226 16.02 26.22 24.26
CA GLU A 226 14.92 26.67 25.10
C GLU A 226 14.60 28.17 24.94
N ASN A 227 13.31 28.50 24.91
CA ASN A 227 12.60 29.76 25.22
C ASN A 227 13.15 31.13 24.73
N ARG A 228 12.33 31.81 23.91
CA ARG A 228 11.77 33.13 24.25
C ARG A 228 10.52 33.44 23.42
N ALA A 229 9.50 33.93 24.12
CA ALA A 229 8.18 34.31 23.62
C ALA A 229 8.22 35.52 22.68
N VAL A 230 7.39 35.51 21.64
CA VAL A 230 6.65 36.69 21.14
C VAL A 230 5.29 36.22 20.60
N ASP A 231 4.28 36.99 20.96
CA ASP A 231 2.85 36.84 20.77
C ASP A 231 2.35 37.36 19.40
N GLU A 232 1.13 36.95 19.09
CA GLU A 232 0.10 37.55 18.23
C GLU A 232 0.12 37.42 16.69
N GLY A 233 -1.00 36.88 16.19
CA GLY A 233 -1.40 36.89 14.79
C GLY A 233 -2.39 35.79 14.38
N VAL A 234 -3.48 35.57 15.13
CA VAL A 234 -4.55 34.64 14.73
C VAL A 234 -5.44 35.29 13.66
N GLY A 235 -5.43 34.73 12.45
CA GLY A 235 -6.39 34.96 11.37
C GLY A 235 -7.12 33.66 11.03
N VAL A 236 -8.42 33.65 11.31
CA VAL A 236 -9.37 32.53 11.37
C VAL A 236 -9.58 31.80 10.03
N GLY A 237 -9.76 30.47 10.10
CA GLY A 237 -10.69 29.74 9.22
C GLY A 237 -10.10 28.71 8.27
N ALA A 238 -9.56 27.60 8.77
CA ALA A 238 -9.47 26.36 8.00
C ALA A 238 -9.59 25.16 8.94
N GLU A 239 -10.63 24.35 8.72
CA GLU A 239 -10.81 23.06 9.37
C GLU A 239 -9.53 22.22 9.27
N LYS A 240 -8.94 21.94 10.43
CA LYS A 240 -7.83 21.01 10.56
C LYS A 240 -8.40 19.59 10.44
N GLU A 241 -8.43 19.06 9.22
CA GLU A 241 -8.49 17.60 9.07
C GLU A 241 -7.09 17.03 9.33
N GLU A 242 -6.91 16.53 10.55
CA GLU A 242 -5.70 15.81 10.95
C GLU A 242 -5.58 14.50 10.16
N ILE A 243 -4.81 14.53 9.07
CA ILE A 243 -4.39 13.35 8.34
C ILE A 243 -3.28 12.67 9.16
N TRP A 244 -3.68 11.66 9.92
CA TRP A 244 -2.92 10.57 10.54
C TRP A 244 -1.39 10.71 10.60
N GLY A 245 -0.90 10.81 11.84
CA GLY A 245 0.51 10.73 12.19
C GLY A 245 1.17 9.44 11.72
N LYS A 246 2.35 9.63 11.13
CA LYS A 246 3.31 8.60 10.75
C LYS A 246 3.78 7.90 12.03
N GLY A 247 3.27 6.69 12.30
CA GLY A 247 3.78 5.87 13.39
C GLY A 247 5.28 5.58 13.20
N VAL A 248 6.02 5.43 14.31
CA VAL A 248 7.49 5.28 14.38
C VAL A 248 8.06 4.17 13.49
N ASN A 249 7.24 3.27 12.95
CA ASN A 249 7.64 2.20 12.01
C ASN A 249 7.10 2.36 10.57
N GLY A 250 6.69 3.56 10.15
CA GLY A 250 6.48 3.87 8.72
C GLY A 250 5.35 3.12 8.00
N GLY A 251 4.37 2.56 8.71
CA GLY A 251 3.24 1.85 8.10
C GLY A 251 1.97 2.68 7.98
N VAL A 252 1.54 3.00 6.76
CA VAL A 252 0.20 3.56 6.48
C VAL A 252 -0.82 2.42 6.52
N ARG A 253 -1.59 2.29 7.61
CA ARG A 253 -2.61 1.23 7.76
C ARG A 253 -4.02 1.76 7.55
N ARG A 254 -4.52 1.51 6.34
CA ARG A 254 -5.89 1.10 5.96
C ARG A 254 -7.03 1.43 6.95
N ARG A 255 -7.91 2.36 6.56
CA ARG A 255 -9.38 2.13 6.53
C ARG A 255 -10.04 3.05 5.48
N VAL A 256 -9.97 2.62 4.22
CA VAL A 256 -10.75 3.19 3.11
C VAL A 256 -12.15 2.55 3.02
N ARG A 257 -12.48 1.57 3.86
CA ARG A 257 -13.70 0.76 3.70
C ARG A 257 -14.98 1.41 4.27
N GLU A 258 -14.89 2.30 5.27
CA GLU A 258 -16.09 2.88 5.91
C GLU A 258 -16.69 4.06 5.12
N LYS A 259 -15.93 4.73 4.24
CA LYS A 259 -16.45 5.82 3.40
C LYS A 259 -17.23 5.36 2.17
N TRP A 260 -17.16 4.08 1.79
CA TRP A 260 -17.91 3.55 0.64
C TRP A 260 -19.31 3.05 0.99
N GLU A 261 -19.59 2.69 2.25
CA GLU A 261 -20.96 2.30 2.68
C GLU A 261 -21.84 3.54 2.91
N LYS A 262 -21.31 4.60 3.52
CA LYS A 262 -22.10 5.81 3.83
C LYS A 262 -22.51 6.64 2.59
N GLY A 263 -21.94 6.34 1.42
CA GLY A 263 -22.30 6.98 0.15
C GLY A 263 -23.48 6.35 -0.58
N ARG A 264 -24.00 5.21 -0.10
CA ARG A 264 -25.12 4.50 -0.76
C ARG A 264 -26.47 4.69 -0.06
N ASP A 265 -26.45 5.18 1.18
CA ASP A 265 -27.64 5.25 2.05
C ASP A 265 -28.18 6.69 2.21
N GLY A 266 -27.62 7.66 1.47
CA GLY A 266 -27.94 9.09 1.63
C GLY A 266 -28.69 9.73 0.46
N GLU A 267 -29.10 8.95 -0.54
CA GLU A 267 -29.82 9.45 -1.71
C GLU A 267 -31.21 8.81 -1.76
N ASP A 268 -32.05 9.18 -0.80
CA ASP A 268 -33.50 9.18 -0.96
C ASP A 268 -34.15 10.05 0.14
N VAL A 269 -35.22 10.74 -0.27
CA VAL A 269 -36.13 11.60 0.51
C VAL A 269 -35.78 13.10 0.56
N GLY A 270 -36.42 13.88 -0.33
CA GLY A 270 -36.40 15.35 -0.27
C GLY A 270 -37.09 16.10 -1.41
N SER A 271 -38.34 15.74 -1.73
CA SER A 271 -39.44 16.59 -2.24
C SER A 271 -39.14 17.89 -3.01
N LEU A 272 -39.44 17.89 -4.32
CA LEU A 272 -40.48 18.73 -4.97
C LEU A 272 -40.67 18.30 -6.42
#